data_AF-K1SGU6-F1
#
_entry.id   AF-K1SGU6-F1
#
_cell.length_a   1.000
_cell.length_b   1.000
_cell.length_c   1.000
_cell.angle_alpha   90.00
_cell.angle_beta   90.00
_cell.angle_gamma   90.00
#
_symmetry.space_group_name_H-M   'P 1'
#
loop_
_entity.id
_entity.type
_entity.pdbx_description
1 polymer ?
#
loop_
_entity_poly.entity_id
_entity_poly.type
_entity_poly.pdbx_seq_one_letter_code
_entity_poly.pdbx_strand_id
1 'polypeptide(L)'
;SIAARYVEKVRINPGNYRTDHGELEALIDQCRERGVALRIGVNHGSLAKRVFDQWGDTPQGMVVSAMEFLRVCRAKAFDQVVVSMKSSNTRVMVAAYRLLVEAMEAEGMNYPIHLGVTEAGNGLEGRIKSAVGIGALLADGIGDTIRVSLTEAPEHEIPVARLLVEHFAQRPGEFPVRHPERYSRTEYRRRSKVAVPVVHGEPHD
;
A
#
# COMPACT_ATOMS: atom_id res chain seq x y z
N SER A 1 16.33 13.74 -12.73
CA SER A 1 16.54 14.39 -11.41
C SER A 1 18.01 14.32 -11.04
N ILE A 2 18.63 15.40 -10.52
CA ILE A 2 20.03 15.36 -10.06
C ILE A 2 20.23 14.30 -8.97
N ALA A 3 19.20 14.03 -8.16
CA ALA A 3 19.26 13.05 -7.07
C ALA A 3 19.62 11.64 -7.55
N ALA A 4 19.09 11.19 -8.70
CA ALA A 4 19.36 9.86 -9.26
C ALA A 4 20.84 9.60 -9.54
N ARG A 5 21.68 10.65 -9.52
CA ARG A 5 23.13 10.52 -9.71
C ARG A 5 23.89 10.07 -8.45
N TYR A 6 23.29 10.19 -7.28
CA TYR A 6 24.03 10.08 -6.01
C TYR A 6 23.34 9.24 -4.93
N VAL A 7 22.20 8.62 -5.23
CA VAL A 7 21.39 7.88 -4.25
C VAL A 7 21.06 6.49 -4.77
N GLU A 8 20.78 5.55 -3.87
CA GLU A 8 20.43 4.16 -4.22
C GLU A 8 18.98 4.02 -4.66
N LYS A 9 18.12 4.95 -4.23
CA LYS A 9 16.68 4.93 -4.53
C LYS A 9 16.08 6.33 -4.59
N VAL A 10 15.31 6.59 -5.63
CA VAL A 10 14.53 7.83 -5.80
C VAL A 10 13.07 7.56 -5.49
N ARG A 11 12.40 8.42 -4.72
CA ARG A 11 10.94 8.40 -4.57
C ARG A 11 10.30 9.56 -5.31
N ILE A 12 9.26 9.28 -6.07
CA ILE A 12 8.39 10.27 -6.69
C ILE A 12 6.95 10.16 -6.15
N ASN A 13 6.17 11.23 -6.28
CA ASN A 13 4.75 11.26 -5.97
C ASN A 13 3.95 11.60 -7.24
N PRO A 14 3.15 10.67 -7.78
CA PRO A 14 2.28 10.94 -8.93
C PRO A 14 1.41 12.19 -8.83
N GLY A 15 1.07 12.61 -7.61
CA GLY A 15 0.29 13.83 -7.36
C GLY A 15 0.91 15.12 -7.88
N ASN A 16 2.24 15.19 -7.88
CA ASN A 16 2.99 16.37 -8.29
C ASN A 16 4.02 16.10 -9.39
N TYR A 17 4.21 14.83 -9.75
CA TYR A 17 5.10 14.42 -10.82
C TYR A 17 4.35 14.34 -12.14
N ARG A 18 4.89 14.96 -13.18
CA ARG A 18 4.28 15.01 -14.50
C ARG A 18 4.71 13.82 -15.36
N THR A 19 3.82 13.36 -16.23
CA THR A 19 4.08 12.28 -17.19
C THR A 19 3.91 12.73 -18.63
N ASP A 20 3.56 14.01 -18.87
CA ASP A 20 3.15 14.52 -20.17
C ASP A 20 4.30 15.06 -21.03
N HIS A 21 5.48 15.35 -20.45
CA HIS A 21 6.63 15.90 -21.19
C HIS A 21 7.87 15.00 -21.15
N GLY A 22 7.70 13.71 -20.85
CA GLY A 22 8.80 12.74 -20.86
C GLY A 22 9.69 12.75 -19.62
N GLU A 23 9.33 13.49 -18.56
CA GLU A 23 10.18 13.61 -17.36
C GLU A 23 10.35 12.28 -16.63
N LEU A 24 9.31 11.46 -16.61
CA LEU A 24 9.35 10.13 -16.00
C LEU A 24 10.26 9.19 -16.80
N GLU A 25 10.19 9.22 -18.12
CA GLU A 25 11.02 8.45 -19.03
C GLU A 25 12.49 8.84 -18.88
N ALA A 26 12.78 10.13 -18.82
CA ALA A 26 14.13 10.63 -18.58
C ALA A 26 14.66 10.20 -17.20
N LEU A 27 13.80 10.19 -16.16
CA LEU A 27 14.18 9.66 -14.85
C LEU A 27 14.44 8.16 -14.89
N ILE A 28 13.58 7.39 -15.56
CA ILE A 28 13.74 5.94 -15.74
C ILE A 28 15.07 5.64 -16.44
N ASP A 29 15.41 6.39 -17.48
CA ASP A 29 16.65 6.19 -18.23
C ASP A 29 17.88 6.47 -17.35
N GLN A 30 17.84 7.54 -16.55
CA GLN A 30 18.89 7.83 -15.55
C GLN A 30 18.99 6.75 -14.46
N CYS A 31 17.86 6.27 -13.96
CA CYS A 31 17.83 5.21 -12.96
C CYS A 31 18.39 3.90 -13.52
N ARG A 32 18.05 3.54 -14.77
CA ARG A 32 18.57 2.34 -15.43
C ARG A 32 20.08 2.41 -15.62
N GLU A 33 20.60 3.53 -16.11
CA GLU A 33 22.04 3.74 -16.34
C GLU A 33 22.86 3.50 -15.05
N ARG A 34 22.29 3.82 -13.89
CA ARG A 34 22.98 3.79 -12.60
C ARG A 34 22.59 2.63 -11.68
N GLY A 35 21.65 1.77 -12.09
CA GLY A 35 21.11 0.72 -11.23
C GLY A 35 20.39 1.24 -9.98
N VAL A 36 19.70 2.38 -10.12
CA VAL A 36 18.99 3.06 -9.02
C VAL A 36 17.52 2.65 -9.04
N ALA A 37 16.97 2.26 -7.89
CA ALA A 37 15.57 1.90 -7.78
C ALA A 37 14.65 3.13 -7.78
N LEU A 38 13.45 2.99 -8.34
CA LEU A 38 12.40 3.99 -8.27
C LEU A 38 11.32 3.55 -7.28
N ARG A 39 10.81 4.47 -6.46
CA ARG A 39 9.57 4.28 -5.70
C ARG A 39 8.49 5.24 -6.17
N ILE A 40 7.39 4.69 -6.67
CA ILE A 40 6.17 5.43 -6.97
C ILE A 40 5.29 5.42 -5.71
N GLY A 41 5.20 6.56 -5.03
CA GLY A 41 4.44 6.66 -3.78
C GLY A 41 3.27 7.62 -3.90
N VAL A 42 2.04 7.10 -3.96
CA VAL A 42 0.82 7.92 -3.93
C VAL A 42 0.40 8.14 -2.48
N ASN A 43 0.06 9.38 -2.15
CA ASN A 43 -0.52 9.74 -0.87
C ASN A 43 -1.96 10.16 -1.07
N HIS A 44 -2.84 9.67 -0.19
CA HIS A 44 -4.20 10.16 -0.03
C HIS A 44 -4.17 11.65 0.34
N GLY A 45 -5.05 12.46 -0.26
CA GLY A 45 -5.04 13.92 -0.12
C GLY A 45 -4.08 14.67 -1.05
N SER A 46 -3.27 13.97 -1.85
CA SER A 46 -2.38 14.61 -2.84
C SER A 46 -2.48 13.97 -4.22
N LEU A 47 -3.68 13.60 -4.67
CA LEU A 47 -3.87 13.10 -6.03
C LEU A 47 -3.69 14.22 -7.06
N ALA A 48 -3.21 13.87 -8.25
CA ALA A 48 -3.13 14.82 -9.35
C ALA A 48 -4.54 15.31 -9.71
N LYS A 49 -4.68 16.60 -10.07
CA LYS A 49 -6.00 17.22 -10.30
C LYS A 49 -6.90 16.40 -11.23
N ARG A 50 -6.36 15.90 -12.36
CA ARG A 50 -7.12 15.09 -13.32
C ARG A 50 -7.70 13.80 -12.70
N VAL A 51 -6.96 13.17 -11.79
CA VAL A 51 -7.39 11.94 -11.12
C VAL A 51 -8.45 12.28 -10.08
N PHE A 52 -8.22 13.34 -9.30
CA PHE A 52 -9.17 13.82 -8.31
C PHE A 52 -10.50 14.23 -8.96
N ASP A 53 -10.47 14.97 -10.07
CA ASP A 53 -11.68 15.43 -10.76
C ASP A 53 -12.55 14.26 -11.25
N GLN A 54 -11.94 13.15 -11.66
CA GLN A 54 -12.64 11.98 -12.21
C GLN A 54 -13.03 10.95 -11.15
N TRP A 55 -12.17 10.69 -10.18
CA TRP A 55 -12.29 9.59 -9.21
C TRP A 55 -12.47 10.05 -7.76
N GLY A 56 -12.29 11.34 -7.49
CA GLY A 56 -12.18 11.88 -6.14
C GLY A 56 -10.93 11.39 -5.40
N ASP A 57 -10.80 11.79 -4.13
CA ASP A 57 -9.76 11.30 -3.22
C ASP A 57 -10.17 9.95 -2.60
N THR A 58 -10.28 8.94 -3.48
CA THR A 58 -10.79 7.60 -3.18
C THR A 58 -9.68 6.55 -3.33
N PRO A 59 -9.84 5.34 -2.73
CA PRO A 59 -8.94 4.21 -2.99
C PRO A 59 -8.72 3.93 -4.49
N GLN A 60 -9.80 3.99 -5.29
CA GLN A 60 -9.75 3.80 -6.74
C GLN A 60 -8.91 4.89 -7.41
N GLY A 61 -9.10 6.16 -7.04
CA GLY A 61 -8.27 7.26 -7.54
C GLY A 61 -6.78 7.06 -7.24
N MET A 62 -6.45 6.57 -6.04
CA MET A 62 -5.06 6.24 -5.69
C MET A 62 -4.48 5.15 -6.60
N VAL A 63 -5.25 4.08 -6.85
CA VAL A 63 -4.83 2.96 -7.74
C VAL A 63 -4.64 3.43 -9.17
N VAL A 64 -5.56 4.23 -9.71
CA VAL A 64 -5.43 4.81 -11.05
C VAL A 64 -4.13 5.61 -11.15
N SER A 65 -3.87 6.48 -10.17
CA SER A 65 -2.66 7.29 -10.13
C SER A 65 -1.37 6.45 -10.07
N ALA A 66 -1.38 5.33 -9.35
CA ALA A 66 -0.25 4.41 -9.29
C ALA A 66 -0.03 3.67 -10.61
N MET A 67 -1.09 3.06 -11.13
CA MET A 67 -1.05 2.19 -12.31
C MET A 67 -0.63 2.95 -13.57
N GLU A 68 -0.98 4.23 -13.70
CA GLU A 68 -0.50 5.06 -14.81
C GLU A 68 1.03 5.14 -14.87
N PHE A 69 1.68 5.32 -13.73
CA PHE A 69 3.15 5.37 -13.67
C PHE A 69 3.76 3.97 -13.85
N LEU A 70 3.13 2.93 -13.30
CA LEU A 70 3.59 1.55 -13.47
C LEU A 70 3.50 1.08 -14.94
N ARG A 71 2.47 1.50 -15.67
CA ARG A 71 2.32 1.23 -17.11
C ARG A 71 3.44 1.88 -17.93
N VAL A 72 3.85 3.11 -17.59
CA VAL A 72 5.02 3.75 -18.22
C VAL A 72 6.31 2.99 -17.91
N CYS A 73 6.52 2.58 -16.65
CA CYS A 73 7.68 1.78 -16.27
C CYS A 73 7.73 0.45 -17.04
N ARG A 74 6.59 -0.25 -17.14
CA ARG A 74 6.45 -1.49 -17.91
C ARG A 74 6.73 -1.26 -19.40
N ALA A 75 6.18 -0.20 -20.00
CA ALA A 75 6.41 0.13 -21.41
C ALA A 75 7.90 0.41 -21.70
N LYS A 76 8.64 0.92 -20.72
CA LYS A 76 10.09 1.13 -20.78
C LYS A 76 10.90 -0.08 -20.30
N ALA A 77 10.27 -1.23 -20.04
CA ALA A 77 10.90 -2.44 -19.50
C ALA A 77 11.81 -2.12 -18.29
N PHE A 78 11.29 -1.36 -17.33
CA PHE A 78 12.00 -0.97 -16.12
C PHE A 78 11.36 -1.58 -14.88
N ASP A 79 11.98 -2.65 -14.37
CA ASP A 79 11.42 -3.47 -13.29
C ASP A 79 11.94 -3.09 -11.88
N GLN A 80 12.91 -2.19 -11.79
CA GLN A 80 13.50 -1.73 -10.51
C GLN A 80 12.58 -0.71 -9.81
N VAL A 81 11.32 -1.10 -9.61
CA VAL A 81 10.23 -0.24 -9.14
C VAL A 81 9.63 -0.81 -7.86
N VAL A 82 9.35 0.08 -6.91
CA VAL A 82 8.58 -0.22 -5.68
C VAL A 82 7.37 0.71 -5.65
N VAL A 83 6.22 0.22 -5.21
CA VAL A 83 4.98 1.01 -5.12
C VAL A 83 4.50 1.17 -3.68
N SER A 84 3.89 2.31 -3.34
CA SER A 84 3.28 2.53 -2.01
C SER A 84 2.08 3.45 -2.07
N MET A 85 0.95 3.04 -1.50
CA MET A 85 -0.28 3.83 -1.29
C MET A 85 -0.41 4.24 0.18
N LYS A 86 -0.15 5.49 0.57
CA LYS A 86 -0.23 5.89 1.98
C LYS A 86 -1.49 6.71 2.26
N SER A 87 -2.14 6.46 3.38
CA SER A 87 -3.22 7.28 3.94
C SER A 87 -3.12 7.29 5.46
N SER A 88 -3.59 8.37 6.09
CA SER A 88 -3.78 8.45 7.54
C SER A 88 -5.08 7.75 7.96
N ASN A 89 -5.98 7.46 7.03
CA ASN A 89 -7.14 6.60 7.25
C ASN A 89 -6.77 5.15 6.90
N THR A 90 -6.64 4.29 7.92
CA THR A 90 -6.23 2.89 7.75
C THR A 90 -7.20 2.10 6.87
N ARG A 91 -8.49 2.44 6.87
CA ARG A 91 -9.48 1.78 6.00
C ARG A 91 -9.26 2.11 4.52
N VAL A 92 -8.96 3.37 4.22
CA VAL A 92 -8.63 3.81 2.85
C VAL A 92 -7.34 3.17 2.38
N MET A 93 -6.30 3.18 3.23
CA MET A 93 -5.01 2.53 2.95
C MET A 93 -5.19 1.04 2.63
N VAL A 94 -5.86 0.29 3.49
CA VAL A 94 -6.07 -1.16 3.29
C VAL A 94 -6.82 -1.43 1.99
N ALA A 95 -7.92 -0.71 1.74
CA ALA A 95 -8.68 -0.86 0.50
C ALA A 95 -7.82 -0.54 -0.75
N ALA A 96 -7.04 0.54 -0.72
CA ALA A 96 -6.21 0.95 -1.84
C ALA A 96 -5.12 -0.07 -2.18
N TYR A 97 -4.44 -0.66 -1.19
CA TYR A 97 -3.43 -1.69 -1.47
C TYR A 97 -4.03 -2.97 -2.03
N ARG A 98 -5.19 -3.41 -1.51
CA ARG A 98 -5.85 -4.61 -2.02
C ARG A 98 -6.32 -4.43 -3.47
N LEU A 99 -6.90 -3.27 -3.78
CA LEU A 99 -7.27 -2.90 -5.15
C LEU A 99 -6.04 -2.75 -6.06
N LEU A 100 -4.92 -2.23 -5.54
CA LEU A 100 -3.67 -2.12 -6.29
C LEU A 100 -3.13 -3.51 -6.67
N VAL A 101 -3.13 -4.46 -5.73
CA VAL A 101 -2.71 -5.84 -6.00
C VAL A 101 -3.60 -6.46 -7.08
N GLU A 102 -4.92 -6.34 -6.95
CA GLU A 102 -5.88 -6.83 -7.95
C GLU A 102 -5.65 -6.20 -9.34
N ALA A 103 -5.41 -4.89 -9.39
CA ALA A 103 -5.13 -4.18 -10.64
C ALA A 103 -3.78 -4.60 -11.29
N MET A 104 -2.74 -4.81 -10.47
CA MET A 104 -1.45 -5.32 -10.94
C MET A 104 -1.58 -6.74 -11.47
N GLU A 105 -2.26 -7.63 -10.73
CA GLU A 105 -2.53 -9.02 -11.15
C GLU A 105 -3.29 -9.06 -12.49
N ALA A 106 -4.34 -8.25 -12.64
CA ALA A 106 -5.13 -8.17 -13.88
C ALA A 106 -4.31 -7.71 -15.09
N GLU A 107 -3.22 -6.98 -14.88
CA GLU A 107 -2.30 -6.52 -15.91
C GLU A 107 -1.00 -7.34 -15.99
N GLY A 108 -0.89 -8.45 -15.25
CA GLY A 108 0.32 -9.28 -15.22
C GLY A 108 1.55 -8.57 -14.65
N MET A 109 1.35 -7.61 -13.74
CA MET A 109 2.40 -6.89 -13.03
C MET A 109 2.59 -7.46 -11.62
N ASN A 110 3.82 -7.48 -11.12
CA ASN A 110 4.13 -7.90 -9.74
C ASN A 110 5.29 -7.08 -9.16
N TYR A 111 5.01 -5.83 -8.79
CA TYR A 111 6.01 -4.93 -8.22
C TYR A 111 5.99 -4.98 -6.69
N PRO A 112 7.16 -4.92 -6.02
CA PRO A 112 7.23 -4.87 -4.56
C PRO A 112 6.44 -3.70 -3.96
N ILE A 113 5.77 -3.97 -2.85
CA ILE A 113 4.89 -3.07 -2.12
C ILE A 113 5.57 -2.58 -0.84
N HIS A 114 5.68 -1.25 -0.70
CA HIS A 114 6.14 -0.60 0.52
C HIS A 114 4.96 -0.09 1.36
N LEU A 115 4.67 -0.76 2.47
CA LEU A 115 3.61 -0.37 3.38
C LEU A 115 4.01 0.76 4.32
N GLY A 116 3.03 1.59 4.67
CA GLY A 116 3.15 2.50 5.80
C GLY A 116 1.93 3.40 5.93
N VAL A 117 1.54 3.65 7.16
CA VAL A 117 0.52 4.65 7.51
C VAL A 117 1.21 6.01 7.54
N THR A 118 0.59 7.04 6.96
CA THR A 118 1.06 8.43 7.12
C THR A 118 0.38 9.07 8.32
N GLU A 119 1.06 10.00 8.98
CA GLU A 119 0.52 10.73 10.14
C GLU A 119 -0.08 9.77 11.17
N ALA A 120 0.71 8.79 11.62
CA ALA A 120 0.21 7.81 12.58
C ALA A 120 -0.12 8.47 13.92
N GLY A 121 0.58 9.56 14.26
CA GLY A 121 0.51 10.22 15.56
C GLY A 121 1.72 9.86 16.42
N ASN A 122 1.68 10.20 17.70
CA ASN A 122 2.74 9.90 18.66
C ASN A 122 2.32 8.77 19.62
N GLY A 123 3.27 8.28 20.42
CA GLY A 123 3.02 7.35 21.50
C GLY A 123 2.18 6.13 21.10
N LEU A 124 1.26 5.76 21.99
CA LEU A 124 0.44 4.57 21.81
C LEU A 124 -0.51 4.66 20.61
N GLU A 125 -1.07 5.84 20.33
CA GLU A 125 -1.99 6.04 19.20
C GLU A 125 -1.31 5.72 17.86
N GLY A 126 -0.11 6.26 17.63
CA GLY A 126 0.67 6.00 16.41
C GLY A 126 1.04 4.53 16.21
N ARG A 127 1.34 3.83 17.31
CA ARG A 127 1.63 2.39 17.31
C ARG A 127 0.39 1.57 16.97
N ILE A 128 -0.74 1.85 17.63
CA ILE A 128 -2.02 1.17 17.37
C ILE A 128 -2.44 1.40 15.92
N LYS A 129 -2.40 2.64 15.45
CA LYS A 129 -2.81 2.98 14.08
C LYS A 129 -1.93 2.31 13.02
N SER A 130 -0.62 2.26 13.26
CA SER A 130 0.32 1.54 12.41
C SER A 130 0.06 0.04 12.41
N ALA A 131 -0.18 -0.57 13.58
CA ALA A 131 -0.51 -1.98 13.70
C ALA A 131 -1.82 -2.34 13.00
N VAL A 132 -2.86 -1.49 13.11
CA VAL A 132 -4.15 -1.68 12.42
C VAL A 132 -3.99 -1.62 10.90
N GLY A 133 -3.27 -0.62 10.38
CA GLY A 133 -3.11 -0.45 8.93
C GLY A 133 -2.16 -1.47 8.31
N ILE A 134 -0.94 -1.59 8.84
CA ILE A 134 0.10 -2.47 8.30
C ILE A 134 -0.24 -3.93 8.59
N GLY A 135 -0.66 -4.25 9.82
CA GLY A 135 -0.97 -5.62 10.21
C GLY A 135 -2.14 -6.22 9.43
N ALA A 136 -3.15 -5.42 9.05
CA ALA A 136 -4.24 -5.88 8.21
C ALA A 136 -3.75 -6.36 6.82
N LEU A 137 -2.76 -5.68 6.23
CA LEU A 137 -2.21 -6.04 4.92
C LEU A 137 -1.20 -7.18 5.01
N LEU A 138 -0.36 -7.21 6.05
CA LEU A 138 0.53 -8.35 6.30
C LEU A 138 -0.27 -9.64 6.53
N ALA A 139 -1.45 -9.55 7.17
CA ALA A 139 -2.36 -10.69 7.31
C ALA A 139 -2.91 -11.20 5.97
N ASP A 140 -2.99 -10.34 4.95
CA ASP A 140 -3.38 -10.73 3.59
C ASP A 140 -2.18 -11.23 2.74
N GLY A 141 -0.97 -11.28 3.32
CA GLY A 141 0.27 -11.58 2.59
C GLY A 141 0.77 -10.42 1.73
N ILE A 142 0.30 -9.19 1.95
CA ILE A 142 0.68 -8.01 1.17
C ILE A 142 1.75 -7.22 1.93
N GLY A 143 2.89 -6.97 1.29
CA GLY A 143 3.94 -6.06 1.76
C GLY A 143 5.34 -6.67 1.79
N ASP A 144 6.27 -6.05 1.08
CA ASP A 144 7.66 -6.49 0.94
C ASP A 144 8.63 -5.67 1.80
N THR A 145 8.22 -4.46 2.13
CA THR A 145 8.93 -3.57 3.06
C THR A 145 7.91 -2.70 3.79
N ILE A 146 8.20 -2.35 5.04
CA ILE A 146 7.30 -1.52 5.84
C ILE A 146 8.03 -0.30 6.39
N ARG A 147 7.27 0.76 6.66
CA ARG A 147 7.70 1.86 7.53
C ARG A 147 6.56 2.23 8.46
N VAL A 148 6.83 2.20 9.77
CA VAL A 148 6.01 2.82 10.80
C VAL A 148 6.38 4.29 10.84
N SER A 149 5.41 5.22 10.76
CA SER A 149 5.69 6.67 10.68
C SER A 149 5.16 7.39 11.92
N LEU A 150 5.99 7.54 12.95
CA LEU A 150 5.61 8.16 14.23
C LEU A 150 5.99 9.64 14.25
N THR A 151 5.21 10.45 14.97
CA THR A 151 5.58 11.85 15.30
C THR A 151 6.49 11.87 16.53
N GLU A 152 7.54 11.05 16.51
CA GLU A 152 8.54 10.87 17.57
C GLU A 152 9.92 10.74 16.93
N ALA A 153 10.97 10.59 17.75
CA ALA A 153 12.31 10.30 17.24
C ALA A 153 12.32 8.98 16.44
N PRO A 154 13.01 8.93 15.28
CA PRO A 154 12.91 7.81 14.33
C PRO A 154 13.38 6.47 14.90
N GLU A 155 14.21 6.49 15.95
CA GLU A 155 14.65 5.30 16.69
C GLU A 155 13.47 4.54 17.31
N HIS A 156 12.35 5.22 17.54
CA HIS A 156 11.12 4.61 18.04
C HIS A 156 10.27 3.92 16.94
N GLU A 157 10.53 4.19 15.65
CA GLU A 157 9.80 3.54 14.54
C GLU A 157 10.23 2.07 14.38
N ILE A 158 11.54 1.79 14.47
CA ILE A 158 12.13 0.47 14.17
C ILE A 158 11.63 -0.65 15.09
N PRO A 159 11.57 -0.49 16.43
CA PRO A 159 11.09 -1.55 17.31
C PRO A 159 9.65 -1.98 16.98
N VAL A 160 8.78 -1.02 16.64
CA VAL A 160 7.39 -1.30 16.27
C VAL A 160 7.31 -2.05 14.94
N ALA A 161 8.09 -1.60 13.94
CA ALA A 161 8.15 -2.28 12.65
C ALA A 161 8.65 -3.73 12.80
N ARG A 162 9.67 -3.97 13.63
CA ARG A 162 10.18 -5.31 13.90
C ARG A 162 9.13 -6.21 14.54
N LEU A 163 8.44 -5.73 15.57
CA LEU A 163 7.37 -6.50 16.22
C LEU A 163 6.27 -6.89 15.24
N LEU A 164 5.90 -6.00 14.31
CA LEU A 164 4.92 -6.30 13.28
C LEU A 164 5.42 -7.39 12.33
N VAL A 165 6.64 -7.28 11.80
CA VAL A 165 7.19 -8.29 10.87
C VAL A 165 7.37 -9.64 11.56
N GLU A 166 7.96 -9.67 12.75
CA GLU A 166 8.19 -10.89 13.53
C GLU A 166 6.86 -11.60 13.85
N HIS A 167 5.79 -10.85 14.10
CA HIS A 167 4.45 -11.40 14.35
C HIS A 167 3.84 -12.17 13.17
N PHE A 168 4.24 -11.85 11.92
CA PHE A 168 3.76 -12.54 10.71
C PHE A 168 4.79 -13.51 10.11
N ALA A 169 6.07 -13.42 10.49
CA ALA A 169 7.16 -14.20 9.90
C ALA A 169 6.97 -15.73 9.97
N GLN A 170 6.28 -16.25 11.00
CA GLN A 170 6.09 -17.68 11.22
C GLN A 170 4.70 -18.19 10.83
N ARG A 171 3.85 -17.33 10.24
CA ARG A 171 2.47 -17.74 9.92
C ARG A 171 2.43 -18.55 8.63
N PRO A 172 1.71 -19.70 8.61
CA PRO A 172 1.49 -20.42 7.38
C PRO A 172 0.68 -19.56 6.40
N GLY A 173 1.00 -19.65 5.11
CA GLY A 173 0.35 -18.88 4.04
C GLY A 173 -1.07 -19.33 3.71
N GLU A 174 -1.57 -20.38 4.36
CA GLU A 174 -2.91 -20.91 4.17
C GLU A 174 -3.69 -20.81 5.49
N PHE A 175 -4.91 -20.27 5.41
CA PHE A 175 -5.84 -20.26 6.54
C PHE A 175 -7.27 -20.58 6.06
N PRO A 176 -8.02 -21.40 6.81
CA PRO A 176 -9.37 -21.79 6.41
C PRO A 176 -10.37 -20.64 6.58
N VAL A 177 -11.03 -20.25 5.49
CA VAL A 177 -12.14 -19.28 5.52
C VAL A 177 -13.45 -20.04 5.68
N ARG A 178 -14.03 -20.02 6.90
CA ARG A 178 -15.25 -20.78 7.23
C ARG A 178 -16.53 -20.29 6.51
N HIS A 179 -16.52 -19.09 5.95
CA HIS A 179 -17.67 -18.45 5.26
C HIS A 179 -17.20 -17.57 4.09
N PRO A 180 -16.72 -18.17 2.99
CA PRO A 180 -16.15 -17.40 1.87
C PRO A 180 -17.18 -16.47 1.22
N GLU A 181 -18.46 -16.80 1.26
CA GLU A 181 -19.56 -16.00 0.71
C GLU A 181 -19.74 -14.65 1.42
N ARG A 182 -19.21 -14.50 2.64
CA ARG A 182 -19.26 -13.27 3.43
C ARG A 182 -17.95 -12.48 3.37
N TYR A 183 -16.93 -13.05 2.75
CA TYR A 183 -15.60 -12.46 2.67
C TYR A 183 -15.45 -11.71 1.35
N SER A 184 -15.15 -10.42 1.43
CA SER A 184 -14.68 -9.65 0.28
C SER A 184 -13.30 -9.09 0.60
N ARG A 185 -12.35 -9.30 -0.32
CA ARG A 185 -10.99 -8.76 -0.19
C ARG A 185 -11.04 -7.23 -0.28
N THR A 186 -11.75 -6.69 -1.27
CA THR A 186 -11.68 -5.26 -1.63
C THR A 186 -12.87 -4.42 -1.15
N GLU A 187 -14.00 -5.04 -0.80
CA GLU A 187 -15.16 -4.30 -0.28
C GLU A 187 -15.24 -4.29 1.24
N TYR A 188 -15.25 -3.10 1.82
CA TYR A 188 -15.60 -2.94 3.23
C TYR A 188 -17.13 -2.96 3.38
N ARG A 189 -17.64 -3.96 4.11
CA ARG A 189 -19.05 -4.01 4.55
C ARG A 189 -19.11 -3.96 6.07
N ARG A 190 -19.67 -2.88 6.63
CA ARG A 190 -19.88 -2.78 8.07
C ARG A 190 -20.84 -3.89 8.49
N ARG A 191 -20.47 -4.71 9.47
CA ARG A 191 -21.40 -5.68 10.07
C ARG A 191 -22.66 -4.96 10.56
N SER A 192 -23.81 -5.50 10.21
CA SER A 192 -25.10 -5.00 10.71
C SER A 192 -25.16 -5.18 12.23
N LYS A 193 -25.88 -4.29 12.91
CA LYS A 193 -26.15 -4.44 14.35
C LYS A 193 -27.17 -5.55 14.65
N VAL A 194 -27.73 -6.17 13.61
CA VAL A 194 -28.67 -7.28 13.74
C VAL A 194 -27.88 -8.51 14.11
N ALA A 195 -27.93 -8.89 15.38
CA ALA A 195 -27.34 -10.13 15.86
C ALA A 195 -28.12 -11.30 15.25
N VAL A 196 -27.45 -12.08 14.39
CA VAL A 196 -27.96 -13.40 14.01
C VAL A 196 -27.56 -14.36 15.14
N PRO A 197 -28.50 -15.11 15.74
CA PRO A 197 -28.18 -16.10 16.76
C PRO A 197 -27.07 -17.04 16.27
N VAL A 198 -26.04 -17.26 17.08
CA VAL A 198 -24.88 -18.13 16.75
C VAL A 198 -25.25 -19.62 16.84
N VAL A 199 -26.48 -19.93 17.25
CA VAL A 199 -26.90 -21.29 17.62
C VAL A 199 -27.50 -22.01 16.41
N HIS A 200 -26.70 -22.84 15.77
CA HIS A 200 -27.18 -24.10 15.20
C HIS A 200 -26.70 -25.21 16.14
N GLY A 201 -27.65 -25.93 16.74
CA GLY A 201 -27.49 -26.86 17.87
C GLY A 201 -26.19 -27.65 17.96
N GLU A 202 -25.35 -27.29 18.93
CA GLU A 202 -24.57 -28.30 19.64
C GLU A 202 -25.52 -29.01 20.61
N PRO A 203 -25.63 -30.35 20.58
CA PRO A 203 -26.34 -31.08 21.61
C PRO A 203 -25.57 -30.91 22.93
N HIS A 204 -26.27 -30.47 23.97
CA HIS A 204 -25.79 -30.63 25.33
C HIS A 204 -26.01 -32.10 25.71
N ASP A 205 -24.95 -32.90 25.66
CA ASP A 205 -24.81 -34.08 26.52
C ASP A 205 -24.12 -33.67 27.83
#